data_AF-A0A2N7UCU7-F1
#
_entry.id   AF-A0A2N7UCU7-F1
#
_cell.length_a   1.000
_cell.length_b   1.000
_cell.length_c   1.000
_cell.angle_alpha   90.00
_cell.angle_beta   90.00
_cell.angle_gamma   90.00
#
_symmetry.space_group_name_H-M   'P 1'
#
loop_
_entity.id
_entity.type
_entity.pdbx_description
1 polymer ?
#
loop_
_entity_poly.entity_id
_entity_poly.type
_entity_poly.pdbx_seq_one_letter_code
_entity_poly.pdbx_strand_id
1 'polypeptide(L)'
;MPLSRVEQISLDLVSTAAERLALRPQTYPVCRLAMELGIGHYQELLIDGYRVIYRHWPEQHEVAIYLFAHQRQDFKALLFEYQLSC
;
A
#
# COMPACT_ATOMS: atom_id res chain seq x y z
N MET A 1 -22.21 4.73 0.16
CA MET A 1 -22.19 3.41 -0.49
C MET A 1 -22.92 2.40 0.39
N PRO A 2 -23.59 1.39 -0.16
CA PRO A 2 -24.09 0.26 0.65
C PRO A 2 -22.92 -0.55 1.22
N LEU A 3 -23.06 -1.05 2.45
CA LEU A 3 -22.00 -1.73 3.22
C LEU A 3 -21.41 -2.94 2.47
N SER A 4 -22.26 -3.77 1.88
CA SER A 4 -21.85 -4.95 1.09
C SER A 4 -20.93 -4.62 -0.08
N ARG A 5 -21.10 -3.44 -0.69
CA ARG A 5 -20.26 -3.00 -1.81
C ARG A 5 -18.91 -2.49 -1.32
N VAL A 6 -18.83 -1.94 -0.11
CA VAL A 6 -17.55 -1.55 0.50
C VAL A 6 -16.75 -2.79 0.87
N GLU A 7 -17.40 -3.80 1.44
CA GLU A 7 -16.78 -5.09 1.78
C GLU A 7 -16.21 -5.78 0.54
N GLN A 8 -16.98 -5.82 -0.56
CA GLN A 8 -16.52 -6.40 -1.82
C GLN A 8 -15.28 -5.69 -2.36
N ILE A 9 -15.28 -4.35 -2.40
CA ILE A 9 -14.12 -3.57 -2.87
C ILE A 9 -12.88 -3.86 -2.00
N SER A 10 -13.06 -3.90 -0.67
CA SER A 10 -11.95 -4.20 0.24
C SER A 10 -11.39 -5.60 0.01
N LEU A 11 -12.25 -6.60 -0.17
CA LEU A 11 -11.83 -7.98 -0.45
C LEU A 11 -11.09 -8.07 -1.77
N ASP A 12 -11.64 -7.50 -2.84
CA ASP A 12 -11.04 -7.54 -4.18
C ASP A 12 -9.66 -6.87 -4.17
N LEU A 13 -9.53 -5.74 -3.47
CA LEU A 13 -8.27 -5.01 -3.33
C LEU A 13 -7.22 -5.82 -2.58
N VAL A 14 -7.58 -6.46 -1.46
CA VAL A 14 -6.68 -7.29 -0.66
C VAL A 14 -6.26 -8.54 -1.44
N SER A 15 -7.21 -9.25 -2.05
CA SER A 15 -6.95 -10.45 -2.83
C SER A 15 -6.04 -10.15 -4.03
N THR A 16 -6.31 -9.08 -4.76
CA THR A 16 -5.50 -8.67 -5.92
C THR A 16 -4.08 -8.27 -5.48
N ALA A 17 -3.94 -7.57 -4.36
CA ALA A 17 -2.64 -7.21 -3.81
C ALA A 17 -1.84 -8.45 -3.40
N ALA A 18 -2.47 -9.39 -2.69
CA ALA A 18 -1.85 -10.63 -2.25
C ALA A 18 -1.38 -11.48 -3.43
N GLU A 19 -2.21 -11.66 -4.46
CA GLU A 19 -1.86 -12.42 -5.67
C GLU A 19 -0.64 -11.80 -6.38
N ARG A 20 -0.69 -10.50 -6.64
CA ARG A 20 0.38 -9.79 -7.36
C ARG A 20 1.70 -9.78 -6.59
N LEU A 21 1.64 -9.60 -5.28
CA LEU A 21 2.83 -9.57 -4.42
C LEU A 21 3.39 -10.97 -4.12
N ALA A 22 2.57 -12.02 -4.19
CA ALA A 22 3.07 -13.39 -4.12
C ALA A 22 3.88 -13.77 -5.37
N LEU A 23 3.51 -13.23 -6.54
CA LEU A 23 4.15 -13.56 -7.81
C LEU A 23 5.43 -12.75 -8.07
N ARG A 24 5.40 -11.44 -7.86
CA ARG A 24 6.48 -10.51 -8.28
C ARG A 24 6.64 -9.31 -7.35
N PRO A 25 6.99 -9.49 -6.07
CA PRO A 25 7.08 -8.38 -5.11
C PRO A 25 8.23 -7.40 -5.41
N GLN A 26 9.25 -7.81 -6.16
CA GLN A 26 10.42 -6.98 -6.47
C GLN A 26 10.23 -6.05 -7.68
N THR A 27 9.14 -6.17 -8.44
CA THR A 27 9.00 -5.47 -9.73
C THR A 27 8.43 -4.06 -9.63
N TYR A 28 7.86 -3.70 -8.48
CA TYR A 28 7.19 -2.41 -8.33
C TYR A 28 8.17 -1.33 -7.84
N PRO A 29 7.96 -0.06 -8.21
CA PRO A 29 8.89 1.01 -7.88
C PRO A 29 8.90 1.30 -6.39
N VAL A 30 10.00 1.91 -5.93
CA VAL A 30 10.08 2.48 -4.59
C VAL A 30 9.02 3.57 -4.43
N CYS A 31 8.36 3.63 -3.28
CA CYS A 31 7.39 4.66 -2.95
C CYS A 31 8.08 6.03 -2.94
N ARG A 32 7.74 6.87 -3.92
CA ARG A 32 8.35 8.21 -4.10
C ARG A 32 8.20 9.08 -2.84
N LEU A 33 7.06 8.98 -2.16
CA LEU A 33 6.80 9.80 -0.97
C LEU A 33 7.60 9.32 0.24
N ALA A 34 7.80 8.02 0.42
CA ALA A 34 8.73 7.50 1.42
C ALA A 34 10.17 7.91 1.10
N MET A 35 10.55 7.93 -0.18
CA MET A 35 11.85 8.40 -0.63
C MET A 35 12.10 9.88 -0.34
N GLU A 36 11.10 10.74 -0.50
CA GLU A 36 11.18 12.15 -0.10
C GLU A 36 11.49 12.32 1.40
N LEU A 37 11.23 11.30 2.21
CA LEU A 37 11.54 11.25 3.65
C LEU A 37 12.83 10.49 3.96
N GLY A 38 13.62 10.10 2.94
CA GLY A 38 14.85 9.33 3.10
C GLY A 38 14.63 7.84 3.35
N ILE A 39 13.41 7.32 3.14
CA ILE A 39 13.04 5.92 3.40
C ILE A 39 12.92 5.16 2.07
N GLY A 40 13.93 4.34 1.74
CA GLY A 40 14.01 3.66 0.44
C GLY A 40 13.62 2.18 0.39
N HIS A 41 13.09 1.62 1.48
CA HIS A 41 12.73 0.20 1.55
C HIS A 41 11.23 -0.06 1.34
N TYR A 42 10.42 0.97 1.08
CA TYR A 42 9.01 0.82 0.76
C TYR A 42 8.78 0.89 -0.74
N GLN A 43 7.98 -0.03 -1.26
CA GLN A 43 7.54 -0.08 -2.65
C GLN A 43 6.05 0.27 -2.76
N GLU A 44 5.61 0.63 -3.96
CA GLU A 44 4.24 1.03 -4.25
C GLU A 44 3.64 0.20 -5.39
N LEU A 45 2.50 -0.46 -5.11
CA LEU A 45 1.68 -1.18 -6.07
C LEU A 45 0.36 -0.41 -6.30
N LEU A 46 -0.01 -0.18 -7.55
CA LEU A 46 -1.26 0.49 -7.92
C LEU A 46 -2.33 -0.53 -8.35
N ILE A 47 -3.51 -0.48 -7.72
CA ILE A 47 -4.66 -1.34 -8.00
C ILE A 47 -5.92 -0.47 -7.96
N ASP A 48 -6.65 -0.37 -9.07
CA ASP A 48 -7.97 0.26 -9.15
C ASP A 48 -8.12 1.62 -8.45
N GLY A 49 -7.10 2.48 -8.64
CA GLY A 49 -7.08 3.82 -8.03
C GLY A 49 -6.63 3.83 -6.56
N TYR A 50 -6.18 2.71 -6.01
CA TYR A 50 -5.52 2.60 -4.72
C TYR A 50 -4.01 2.43 -4.87
N ARG A 51 -3.28 3.01 -3.92
CA ARG A 51 -1.87 2.78 -3.64
C ARG A 51 -1.77 1.76 -2.51
N VAL A 52 -1.00 0.70 -2.76
CA VAL A 52 -0.66 -0.32 -1.78
C VAL A 52 0.81 -0.14 -1.45
N ILE A 53 1.09 0.22 -0.20
CA ILE A 53 2.44 0.43 0.29
C ILE A 53 2.88 -0.81 1.02
N TYR A 54 4.00 -1.36 0.60
CA TYR A 54 4.49 -2.61 1.15
C TYR A 54 6.01 -2.59 1.24
N ARG A 55 6.54 -3.53 2.02
CA ARG A 55 7.96 -3.86 2.06
C ARG A 55 8.13 -5.31 1.67
N HIS A 56 9.15 -5.57 0.88
CA HIS A 56 9.58 -6.91 0.51
C HIS A 56 10.98 -7.13 1.09
N TRP A 57 11.17 -8.29 1.72
CA TRP A 57 12.47 -8.74 2.17
C TRP A 57 12.87 -10.01 1.41
N PRO A 58 13.76 -9.88 0.40
CA PRO A 58 14.14 -11.01 -0.45
C PRO A 58 14.77 -12.17 0.31
N GLU A 59 15.57 -11.87 1.35
CA GLU A 59 16.29 -12.88 2.12
C GLU A 59 15.33 -13.78 2.92
N GLN A 60 14.27 -13.20 3.46
CA GLN A 60 13.25 -13.91 4.23
C GLN A 60 12.11 -14.45 3.35
N HIS A 61 12.08 -14.10 2.05
CA HIS A 61 10.94 -14.36 1.16
C HIS A 61 9.62 -13.81 1.72
N GLU A 62 9.70 -12.66 2.38
CA GLU A 62 8.57 -12.06 3.10
C GLU A 62 8.11 -10.77 2.43
N VAL A 63 6.79 -10.55 2.47
CA VAL A 63 6.16 -9.31 2.03
C VAL A 63 5.16 -8.87 3.10
N ALA A 64 5.23 -7.60 3.51
CA ALA A 64 4.27 -7.00 4.41
C ALA A 64 3.64 -5.76 3.78
N ILE A 65 2.31 -5.71 3.78
CA ILE A 65 1.54 -4.54 3.36
C ILE A 65 1.27 -3.66 4.59
N TYR A 66 1.56 -2.37 4.47
CA TYR A 66 1.43 -1.40 5.56
C TYR A 66 0.24 -0.46 5.37
N LEU A 67 -0.14 -0.16 4.12
CA LEU A 67 -1.18 0.82 3.85
C LEU A 67 -1.88 0.54 2.52
N PHE A 68 -3.21 0.66 2.55
CA PHE A 68 -4.04 0.87 1.37
C PHE A 68 -4.58 2.30 1.41
N ALA A 69 -4.27 3.10 0.40
CA ALA A 69 -4.72 4.49 0.31
C ALA A 69 -5.29 4.78 -1.07
N HIS A 70 -6.46 5.40 -1.15
CA HIS A 70 -7.00 5.83 -2.44
C HIS A 70 -6.12 6.97 -2.99
N GLN A 71 -5.81 6.97 -4.29
CA GLN A 71 -4.91 7.92 -4.95
C GLN A 71 -5.34 9.39 -4.83
N ARG A 72 -6.63 9.62 -4.54
CA ARG A 72 -7.19 10.97 -4.32
C ARG A 72 -6.97 11.49 -2.90
N GLN A 73 -6.54 10.64 -1.97
CA GLN A 73 -6.20 11.07 -0.62
C GLN A 73 -4.83 11.73 -0.63
N ASP A 74 -4.68 12.81 0.13
CA ASP A 74 -3.36 13.41 0.34
C ASP A 74 -2.52 12.43 1.15
N PHE A 75 -1.55 11.84 0.47
CA PHE A 75 -0.72 10.80 1.05
C PHE A 75 0.32 11.37 2.03
N LYS A 76 0.68 12.66 1.93
CA LYS A 76 1.49 13.32 2.95
C LYS A 76 0.65 13.50 4.21
N ALA A 77 -0.59 13.99 4.07
CA ALA A 77 -1.52 14.05 5.20
C ALA A 77 -1.72 12.66 5.84
N LEU A 78 -1.92 11.59 5.05
CA LEU A 78 -2.04 10.23 5.58
C LEU A 78 -0.77 9.67 6.23
N LEU A 79 0.43 10.14 5.90
CA LEU A 79 1.66 9.69 6.57
C LEU A 79 1.94 10.47 7.85
N PHE A 80 1.52 11.74 7.94
CA PHE A 80 1.85 12.64 9.04
C PHE A 80 0.68 12.89 10.03
N GLU A 81 -0.57 12.81 9.60
CA GLU A 81 -1.76 13.13 10.41
C GLU A 81 -2.33 11.95 11.20
N TYR A 82 -1.71 10.75 11.17
CA TYR A 82 -1.99 9.70 12.17
C TYR A 82 -1.26 9.92 13.50
N GLN A 83 -0.85 11.14 13.83
CA GLN A 83 -0.71 11.51 15.24
C GLN A 83 -2.11 11.73 15.80
N LEU A 84 -2.61 10.73 16.53
CA LEU A 84 -3.60 11.00 17.57
C LEU A 84 -2.94 11.95 18.57
N SER A 85 -3.16 13.24 18.39
CA SER A 85 -2.94 14.21 19.45
C SER A 85 -3.95 13.90 20.56
N CYS A 86 -3.52 13.16 21.56
CA CYS A 86 -4.19 13.11 22.86
C CYS A 86 -4.05 14.44 23.58
#